data_AF-A0A1F8LXP8-F1
#
_entry.id   AF-A0A1F8LXP8-F1
#
_cell.length_a   1.000
_cell.length_b   1.000
_cell.length_c   1.000
_cell.angle_alpha   90.00
_cell.angle_beta   90.00
_cell.angle_gamma   90.00
#
_symmetry.space_group_name_H-M   'P 1'
#
loop_
_entity.id
_entity.type
_entity.pdbx_description
1 polymer ?
#
loop_
_entity_poly.entity_id
_entity_poly.type
_entity_poly.pdbx_seq_one_letter_code
_entity_poly.pdbx_strand_id
1 'polypeptide(L)'
;MQTNITNNNAGKSTTSILMPLPDQDFDPTESAIPWKVCALHGWVVEFSTEHGNIAQTDLNKLKGPLPGLLSASKNAQAAYQQMTQDQYFQHPIPYAEIDPDKYEALLLPGGDAPGVRQYLESPVLQSKVLQFWQKDKLIGALCHGLLVLARTIDPQTKRSVLYGHKVTALPKSLDRLGYRLDSWFLKHGYIMYSSCVAEEVCACLEHPGDYSPGPNIFAPYVVSDGNLVTSRWYLDAEVFAQRFADVLQQRIQMEI
;
A
#
# COMPACT_ATOMS: atom_id res chain seq x y z
N MET A 1 -47.95 -10.35 3.04
CA MET A 1 -47.21 -10.66 1.80
C MET A 1 -45.74 -10.37 2.06
N GLN A 2 -44.97 -11.39 2.43
CA GLN A 2 -43.51 -11.32 2.55
C GLN A 2 -42.92 -11.53 1.15
N THR A 3 -42.27 -10.50 0.61
CA THR A 3 -41.49 -10.60 -0.61
C THR A 3 -40.14 -11.24 -0.30
N ASN A 4 -39.99 -12.50 -0.69
CA ASN A 4 -38.72 -13.20 -0.77
C ASN A 4 -37.86 -12.53 -1.84
N ILE A 5 -36.76 -11.90 -1.43
CA ILE A 5 -35.67 -11.53 -2.35
C ILE A 5 -34.81 -12.78 -2.48
N THR A 6 -34.99 -13.50 -3.59
CA THR A 6 -34.12 -14.59 -3.99
C THR A 6 -32.76 -14.02 -4.37
N ASN A 7 -31.74 -14.32 -3.55
CA ASN A 7 -30.33 -14.07 -3.85
C ASN A 7 -29.90 -14.92 -5.05
N ASN A 8 -29.94 -14.33 -6.24
CA ASN A 8 -29.29 -14.85 -7.45
C ASN A 8 -27.83 -14.39 -7.52
N ASN A 9 -26.99 -14.84 -6.59
CA ASN A 9 -25.53 -14.68 -6.68
C ASN A 9 -24.83 -16.06 -6.59
N ALA A 10 -25.30 -17.02 -7.39
CA ALA A 10 -24.57 -18.24 -7.66
C ALA A 10 -23.63 -17.99 -8.85
N GLY A 11 -22.34 -17.78 -8.59
CA GLY A 11 -21.29 -17.98 -9.60
C GLY A 11 -20.20 -16.91 -9.77
N LYS A 12 -20.24 -15.75 -9.10
CA LYS A 12 -19.11 -14.79 -9.18
C LYS A 12 -18.07 -15.16 -8.12
N SER A 13 -16.85 -15.53 -8.52
CA SER A 13 -15.76 -15.68 -7.56
C SER A 13 -15.53 -14.34 -6.88
N THR A 14 -15.37 -14.35 -5.57
CA THR A 14 -15.03 -13.14 -4.81
C THR A 14 -13.68 -12.62 -5.28
N THR A 15 -13.58 -11.34 -5.62
CA THR A 15 -12.31 -10.70 -5.97
C THR A 15 -11.39 -10.72 -4.75
N SER A 16 -10.19 -11.28 -4.91
CA SER A 16 -9.16 -11.33 -3.87
C SER A 16 -8.02 -10.36 -4.17
N ILE A 17 -7.55 -9.67 -3.14
CA ILE A 17 -6.47 -8.68 -3.17
C ILE A 17 -5.44 -9.10 -2.13
N LEU A 18 -4.15 -9.06 -2.48
CA LEU A 18 -3.08 -9.31 -1.52
C LEU A 18 -2.57 -8.00 -0.94
N MET A 19 -2.41 -7.93 0.39
CA MET A 19 -1.77 -6.83 1.10
C MET A 19 -0.63 -7.34 1.98
N PRO A 20 0.62 -7.37 1.46
CA PRO A 20 1.78 -7.71 2.27
C PRO A 20 2.09 -6.60 3.27
N LEU A 21 2.41 -6.98 4.51
CA LEU A 21 2.77 -6.09 5.62
C LEU A 21 4.07 -6.54 6.28
N PRO A 22 4.94 -5.62 6.76
CA PRO A 22 6.01 -5.99 7.67
C PRO A 22 5.45 -6.64 8.94
N ASP A 23 6.29 -7.38 9.66
CA ASP A 23 5.89 -7.97 10.93
C ASP A 23 5.57 -6.88 11.97
N GLN A 24 6.21 -5.71 11.86
CA GLN A 24 6.05 -4.58 12.77
C GLN A 24 6.08 -3.23 12.04
N ASP A 25 5.54 -2.21 12.69
CA ASP A 25 5.72 -0.78 12.38
C ASP A 25 5.06 -0.24 11.09
N PHE A 26 4.19 -1.00 10.43
CA PHE A 26 3.41 -0.44 9.30
C PHE A 26 2.49 0.70 9.74
N ASP A 27 2.22 1.66 8.85
CA ASP A 27 1.28 2.74 9.14
C ASP A 27 -0.17 2.22 9.14
N PRO A 28 -0.93 2.44 10.23
CA PRO A 28 -2.29 1.90 10.36
C PRO A 28 -3.27 2.57 9.39
N THR A 29 -3.06 3.83 9.01
CA THR A 29 -3.90 4.55 8.05
C THR A 29 -3.68 4.00 6.64
N GLU A 30 -2.41 3.78 6.28
CA GLU A 30 -2.02 3.32 4.95
C GLU A 30 -2.46 1.89 4.63
N SER A 31 -2.70 1.07 5.65
CA SER A 31 -3.23 -0.29 5.52
C SER A 31 -4.76 -0.33 5.68
N ALA A 32 -5.29 0.26 6.76
CA ALA A 32 -6.68 0.10 7.12
C ALA A 32 -7.67 0.85 6.22
N ILE A 33 -7.29 2.01 5.68
CA ILE A 33 -8.17 2.77 4.77
C ILE A 33 -8.34 2.02 3.43
N PRO A 34 -7.27 1.58 2.73
CA PRO A 34 -7.41 0.72 1.56
C PRO A 34 -8.17 -0.58 1.84
N TRP A 35 -7.90 -1.25 2.96
CA TRP A 35 -8.64 -2.44 3.37
C TRP A 35 -10.15 -2.16 3.48
N LYS A 36 -10.53 -1.09 4.18
CA LYS A 36 -11.93 -0.74 4.40
C LYS A 36 -12.65 -0.45 3.09
N VAL A 37 -12.02 0.27 2.17
CA VAL A 37 -12.60 0.54 0.85
C VAL A 37 -12.80 -0.78 0.10
N CYS A 38 -11.79 -1.66 0.05
CA CYS A 38 -11.94 -2.97 -0.61
C CYS A 38 -13.07 -3.82 0.00
N ALA A 39 -13.16 -3.86 1.34
CA ALA A 39 -14.22 -4.58 2.05
C ALA A 39 -15.62 -4.02 1.74
N LEU A 40 -15.76 -2.69 1.58
CA LEU A 40 -17.03 -2.06 1.19
C LEU A 40 -17.46 -2.44 -0.25
N HIS A 41 -16.52 -2.79 -1.12
CA HIS A 41 -16.80 -3.35 -2.44
C HIS A 41 -17.14 -4.86 -2.41
N GLY A 42 -17.10 -5.49 -1.24
CA GLY A 42 -17.31 -6.94 -1.09
C GLY A 42 -16.13 -7.78 -1.56
N TRP A 43 -14.95 -7.18 -1.71
CA TRP A 43 -13.71 -7.88 -2.04
C TRP A 43 -13.03 -8.42 -0.78
N VAL A 44 -12.26 -9.48 -0.96
CA VAL A 44 -11.44 -10.08 0.08
C VAL A 44 -10.04 -9.49 0.01
N VAL A 45 -9.52 -9.05 1.16
CA VAL A 45 -8.13 -8.64 1.30
C VAL A 45 -7.42 -9.68 2.15
N GLU A 46 -6.53 -10.44 1.52
CA GLU A 46 -5.63 -11.36 2.21
C GLU A 46 -4.34 -10.68 2.60
N PHE A 47 -3.76 -11.10 3.71
CA PHE A 47 -2.54 -10.52 4.24
C PHE A 47 -1.38 -11.50 4.15
N SER A 48 -0.17 -10.98 4.02
CA SER A 48 1.04 -11.76 4.14
C SER A 48 2.09 -11.04 4.96
N THR A 49 2.88 -11.78 5.73
CA THR A 49 4.05 -11.29 6.48
C THR A 49 5.23 -12.21 6.21
N GLU A 50 6.43 -11.94 6.73
CA GLU A 50 7.61 -12.73 6.34
C GLU A 50 7.46 -14.22 6.67
N HIS A 51 6.86 -14.51 7.81
CA HIS A 51 6.66 -15.88 8.31
C HIS A 51 5.20 -16.24 8.58
N GLY A 52 4.23 -15.43 8.13
CA GLY A 52 2.81 -15.65 8.41
C GLY A 52 2.40 -15.34 9.85
N ASN A 53 3.19 -14.53 10.56
CA ASN A 53 2.83 -13.97 11.86
C ASN A 53 1.86 -12.80 11.69
N ILE A 54 0.99 -12.55 12.68
CA ILE A 54 0.12 -11.37 12.68
C ILE A 54 0.98 -10.11 12.79
N ALA A 55 0.82 -9.20 11.83
CA ALA A 55 1.56 -7.94 11.78
C ALA A 55 1.15 -6.99 12.92
N GLN A 56 2.09 -6.19 13.41
CA GLN A 56 1.86 -5.16 14.42
C GLN A 56 2.07 -3.77 13.83
N THR A 57 1.10 -2.87 13.99
CA THR A 57 1.23 -1.49 13.49
C THR A 57 2.14 -0.62 14.38
N ASP A 58 2.63 0.49 13.85
CA ASP A 58 3.25 1.53 14.67
C ASP A 58 2.23 2.13 15.65
N LEU A 59 2.43 1.88 16.94
CA LEU A 59 1.55 2.38 18.00
C LEU A 59 1.57 3.90 18.16
N ASN A 60 2.66 4.58 17.80
CA ASN A 60 2.74 6.04 17.79
C ASN A 60 1.86 6.60 16.67
N LYS A 61 1.89 5.99 15.48
CA LYS A 61 0.98 6.38 14.40
C LYS A 61 -0.46 6.02 14.73
N LEU A 62 -0.72 4.94 15.47
CA LEU A 62 -2.10 4.57 15.85
C LEU A 62 -2.70 5.48 16.93
N LYS A 63 -1.95 5.76 18.01
CA LYS A 63 -2.46 6.38 19.24
C LYS A 63 -1.77 7.70 19.61
N GLY A 64 -0.89 8.20 18.77
CA GLY A 64 -0.13 9.43 18.99
C GLY A 64 -1.00 10.68 19.06
N PRO A 65 -0.40 11.83 19.39
CA PRO A 65 -1.11 13.10 19.52
C PRO A 65 -1.72 13.56 18.19
N LEU A 66 -2.69 14.47 18.25
CA LEU A 66 -3.35 15.11 17.09
C LEU A 66 -3.88 14.11 16.02
N PRO A 67 -4.95 13.35 16.33
CA PRO A 67 -5.57 12.42 15.39
C PRO A 67 -5.96 13.06 14.05
N GLY A 68 -5.51 12.48 12.95
CA GLY A 68 -5.70 12.95 11.58
C GLY A 68 -4.63 13.93 11.09
N LEU A 69 -3.69 14.33 11.94
CA LEU A 69 -2.55 15.17 11.54
C LEU A 69 -1.19 14.53 11.83
N LEU A 70 -0.99 13.94 13.01
CA LEU A 70 0.26 13.24 13.36
C LEU A 70 0.05 11.74 13.63
N SER A 71 -1.17 11.37 14.03
CA SER A 71 -1.61 9.99 14.20
C SER A 71 -2.85 9.70 13.37
N ALA A 72 -3.24 8.44 13.31
CA ALA A 72 -4.42 7.95 12.63
C ALA A 72 -5.65 8.76 13.05
N SER A 73 -6.44 9.19 12.05
CA SER A 73 -7.73 9.83 12.30
C SER A 73 -8.68 8.85 13.01
N LYS A 74 -9.77 9.36 13.60
CA LYS A 74 -10.80 8.47 14.19
C LYS A 74 -11.36 7.47 13.17
N ASN A 75 -11.49 7.89 11.91
CA ASN A 75 -11.90 6.99 10.83
C ASN A 75 -10.87 5.87 10.61
N ALA A 76 -9.59 6.22 10.52
CA ALA A 76 -8.50 5.26 10.33
C ALA A 76 -8.35 4.32 11.53
N GLN A 77 -8.48 4.81 12.77
CA GLN A 77 -8.47 3.98 13.98
C GLN A 77 -9.65 2.98 13.99
N ALA A 78 -10.84 3.41 13.61
CA ALA A 78 -12.00 2.53 13.52
C ALA A 78 -11.86 1.50 12.40
N ALA A 79 -11.33 1.91 11.24
CA ALA A 79 -11.00 1.01 10.15
C ALA A 79 -9.96 -0.04 10.58
N TYR A 80 -8.90 0.40 11.28
CA TYR A 80 -7.86 -0.49 11.79
C TYR A 80 -8.42 -1.49 12.79
N GLN A 81 -9.28 -1.05 13.72
CA GLN A 81 -9.95 -1.94 14.65
C GLN A 81 -10.77 -3.03 13.94
N GLN A 82 -11.47 -2.68 12.86
CA GLN A 82 -12.22 -3.66 12.06
C GLN A 82 -11.29 -4.58 11.27
N MET A 83 -10.28 -4.03 10.60
CA MET A 83 -9.27 -4.79 9.84
C MET A 83 -8.60 -5.84 10.72
N THR A 84 -8.19 -5.48 11.93
CA THR A 84 -7.55 -6.42 12.86
C THR A 84 -8.47 -7.52 13.37
N GLN A 85 -9.79 -7.41 13.21
CA GLN A 85 -10.74 -8.47 13.55
C GLN A 85 -11.08 -9.36 12.35
N ASP A 86 -10.66 -8.97 11.14
CA ASP A 86 -10.88 -9.75 9.94
C ASP A 86 -10.10 -11.07 9.99
N GLN A 87 -10.74 -12.16 9.53
CA GLN A 87 -10.15 -13.50 9.58
C GLN A 87 -8.83 -13.58 8.79
N TYR A 88 -8.70 -12.85 7.68
CA TYR A 88 -7.52 -12.89 6.84
C TYR A 88 -6.36 -12.11 7.47
N PHE A 89 -6.65 -11.07 8.26
CA PHE A 89 -5.62 -10.38 9.04
C PHE A 89 -5.11 -11.26 10.20
N GLN A 90 -5.98 -12.07 10.80
CA GLN A 90 -5.63 -13.00 11.88
C GLN A 90 -4.86 -14.24 11.37
N HIS A 91 -4.87 -14.49 10.06
CA HIS A 91 -4.23 -15.65 9.43
C HIS A 91 -3.42 -15.26 8.18
N PRO A 92 -2.39 -14.40 8.32
CA PRO A 92 -1.57 -14.02 7.17
C PRO A 92 -0.73 -15.19 6.68
N ILE A 93 -0.50 -15.26 5.37
CA ILE A 93 0.40 -16.24 4.78
C ILE A 93 1.86 -15.75 4.82
N PRO A 94 2.88 -16.64 4.82
CA PRO A 94 4.26 -16.25 4.61
C PRO A 94 4.48 -15.64 3.22
N TYR A 95 5.38 -14.66 3.08
CA TYR A 95 5.74 -14.09 1.76
C TYR A 95 6.15 -15.16 0.74
N ALA A 96 6.83 -16.21 1.20
CA ALA A 96 7.26 -17.31 0.33
C ALA A 96 6.09 -18.06 -0.32
N GLU A 97 4.93 -18.09 0.35
CA GLU A 97 3.72 -18.82 -0.07
C GLU A 97 2.77 -17.99 -0.92
N ILE A 98 3.07 -16.71 -1.15
CA ILE A 98 2.30 -15.85 -2.05
C ILE A 98 2.23 -16.51 -3.44
N ASP A 99 1.01 -16.69 -3.92
CA ASP A 99 0.72 -17.16 -5.28
C ASP A 99 -0.05 -16.06 -6.04
N PRO A 100 0.61 -15.31 -6.94
CA PRO A 100 -0.01 -14.20 -7.67
C PRO A 100 -1.23 -14.60 -8.51
N ASP A 101 -1.40 -15.88 -8.85
CA ASP A 101 -2.57 -16.35 -9.62
C ASP A 101 -3.87 -16.36 -8.81
N LYS A 102 -3.79 -16.26 -7.46
CA LYS A 102 -4.96 -16.21 -6.57
C LYS A 102 -5.56 -14.81 -6.41
N TYR A 103 -4.90 -13.79 -6.92
CA TYR A 103 -5.22 -12.40 -6.61
C TYR A 103 -5.42 -11.59 -7.89
N GLU A 104 -6.36 -10.64 -7.85
CA GLU A 104 -6.57 -9.68 -8.94
C GLU A 104 -5.71 -8.43 -8.79
N ALA A 105 -5.28 -8.13 -7.56
CA ALA A 105 -4.47 -6.97 -7.29
C ALA A 105 -3.55 -7.15 -6.08
N LEU A 106 -2.56 -6.28 -6.01
CA LEU A 106 -1.58 -6.16 -4.94
C LEU A 106 -1.63 -4.75 -4.35
N LEU A 107 -1.70 -4.65 -3.02
CA LEU A 107 -1.64 -3.40 -2.26
C LEU A 107 -0.37 -3.37 -1.40
N LEU A 108 0.44 -2.34 -1.60
CA LEU A 108 1.73 -2.12 -0.93
C LEU A 108 1.66 -0.87 -0.04
N PRO A 109 1.14 -0.98 1.19
CA PRO A 109 1.16 0.11 2.15
C PRO A 109 2.59 0.38 2.65
N GLY A 110 2.81 1.55 3.25
CA GLY A 110 4.10 1.93 3.80
C GLY A 110 4.09 2.10 5.32
N GLY A 111 4.93 3.03 5.75
CA GLY A 111 5.26 3.36 7.12
C GLY A 111 6.68 3.93 7.14
N ASP A 112 6.97 4.77 8.13
CA ASP A 112 8.25 5.49 8.26
C ASP A 112 9.07 5.04 9.46
N ALA A 113 8.55 4.08 10.25
CA ALA A 113 9.25 3.49 11.38
C ALA A 113 10.21 2.34 10.96
N PRO A 114 11.30 2.10 11.73
CA PRO A 114 12.37 1.20 11.31
C PRO A 114 11.97 -0.25 11.03
N GLY A 115 10.94 -0.80 11.69
CA GLY A 115 10.47 -2.16 11.47
C GLY A 115 9.98 -2.43 10.05
N VAL A 116 9.58 -1.39 9.31
CA VAL A 116 9.11 -1.49 7.92
C VAL A 116 10.23 -1.90 6.96
N ARG A 117 11.52 -1.69 7.31
CA ARG A 117 12.66 -2.05 6.43
C ARG A 117 12.66 -3.51 6.01
N GLN A 118 12.28 -4.42 6.92
CA GLN A 118 12.15 -5.85 6.66
C GLN A 118 11.29 -6.13 5.41
N TYR A 119 10.16 -5.44 5.29
CA TYR A 119 9.25 -5.51 4.16
C TYR A 119 9.82 -4.84 2.90
N LEU A 120 10.39 -3.64 3.03
CA LEU A 120 10.92 -2.85 1.91
C LEU A 120 12.16 -3.46 1.24
N GLU A 121 12.93 -4.24 1.99
CA GLU A 121 14.19 -4.84 1.56
C GLU A 121 14.06 -6.32 1.21
N SER A 122 12.88 -6.93 1.40
CA SER A 122 12.70 -8.37 1.23
C SER A 122 12.85 -8.79 -0.25
N PRO A 123 13.89 -9.57 -0.60
CA PRO A 123 14.05 -10.09 -1.95
C PRO A 123 12.98 -11.14 -2.30
N VAL A 124 12.45 -11.83 -1.29
CA VAL A 124 11.33 -12.76 -1.45
C VAL A 124 10.10 -12.01 -1.92
N LEU A 125 9.75 -10.92 -1.22
CA LEU A 125 8.60 -10.10 -1.60
C LEU A 125 8.81 -9.45 -2.98
N GLN A 126 9.98 -8.86 -3.24
CA GLN A 126 10.28 -8.26 -4.54
C GLN A 126 10.13 -9.26 -5.71
N SER A 127 10.53 -10.52 -5.51
CA SER A 127 10.32 -11.60 -6.48
C SER A 127 8.83 -11.87 -6.74
N LYS A 128 7.99 -11.85 -5.70
CA LYS A 128 6.52 -11.99 -5.85
C LYS A 128 5.93 -10.78 -6.56
N VAL A 129 6.36 -9.56 -6.22
CA VAL A 129 5.93 -8.33 -6.90
C VAL A 129 6.26 -8.38 -8.40
N LEU A 130 7.44 -8.89 -8.78
CA LEU A 130 7.79 -9.07 -10.19
C LEU A 130 6.80 -10.02 -10.89
N GLN A 131 6.35 -11.07 -10.23
CA GLN A 131 5.38 -12.02 -10.80
C GLN A 131 3.99 -11.38 -10.94
N PHE A 132 3.53 -10.58 -9.97
CA PHE A 132 2.31 -9.78 -10.12
C PHE A 132 2.41 -8.83 -11.32
N TRP A 133 3.56 -8.16 -11.45
CA TRP A 133 3.83 -7.23 -12.54
C TRP A 133 3.81 -7.91 -13.91
N GLN A 134 4.50 -9.04 -14.05
CA GLN A 134 4.56 -9.82 -15.31
C GLN A 134 3.19 -10.39 -15.73
N LYS A 135 2.26 -10.53 -14.79
CA LYS A 135 0.89 -10.98 -15.02
C LYS A 135 -0.08 -9.81 -15.28
N ASP A 136 0.41 -8.57 -15.40
CA ASP A 136 -0.39 -7.36 -15.55
C ASP A 136 -1.46 -7.19 -14.44
N LYS A 137 -1.17 -7.68 -13.22
CA LYS A 137 -2.08 -7.47 -12.08
C LYS A 137 -2.05 -6.00 -11.68
N LEU A 138 -3.16 -5.48 -11.14
CA LEU A 138 -3.19 -4.12 -10.62
C LEU A 138 -2.30 -4.04 -9.37
N ILE A 139 -1.40 -3.06 -9.32
CA ILE A 139 -0.55 -2.80 -8.16
C ILE A 139 -0.81 -1.39 -7.65
N GLY A 140 -1.19 -1.30 -6.38
CA GLY A 140 -1.28 -0.05 -5.64
C GLY A 140 -0.11 0.06 -4.66
N ALA A 141 0.56 1.20 -4.60
CA ALA A 141 1.58 1.45 -3.59
C ALA A 141 1.43 2.84 -2.96
N LEU A 142 1.69 2.93 -1.66
CA LEU A 142 1.52 4.15 -0.88
C LEU A 142 2.78 4.42 -0.04
N CYS A 143 3.20 5.69 0.01
CA CYS A 143 4.31 6.14 0.85
C CYS A 143 5.61 5.37 0.57
N HIS A 144 6.20 4.76 1.60
CA HIS A 144 7.40 3.93 1.48
C HIS A 144 7.15 2.59 0.80
N GLY A 145 5.89 2.11 0.69
CA GLY A 145 5.56 0.88 -0.04
C GLY A 145 6.00 0.92 -1.51
N LEU A 146 6.14 2.12 -2.10
CA LEU A 146 6.73 2.30 -3.43
C LEU A 146 8.17 1.79 -3.54
N LEU A 147 8.94 1.76 -2.44
CA LEU A 147 10.32 1.27 -2.48
C LEU A 147 10.40 -0.22 -2.80
N VAL A 148 9.36 -1.00 -2.48
CA VAL A 148 9.28 -2.40 -2.93
C VAL A 148 9.30 -2.44 -4.46
N LEU A 149 8.50 -1.60 -5.13
CA LEU A 149 8.46 -1.52 -6.59
C LEU A 149 9.77 -0.97 -7.18
N ALA A 150 10.31 0.11 -6.61
CA ALA A 150 11.56 0.69 -7.07
C ALA A 150 12.71 -0.33 -7.04
N ARG A 151 12.72 -1.20 -6.02
CA ARG A 151 13.74 -2.25 -5.83
C ARG A 151 13.45 -3.56 -6.56
N THR A 152 12.21 -3.77 -7.03
CA THR A 152 11.88 -4.93 -7.88
C THR A 152 12.47 -4.72 -9.27
N ILE A 153 13.60 -5.39 -9.55
CA ILE A 153 14.28 -5.36 -10.85
C ILE A 153 13.86 -6.57 -11.69
N ASP A 154 13.42 -6.32 -12.92
CA ASP A 154 13.20 -7.38 -13.91
C ASP A 154 14.56 -7.87 -14.46
N PRO A 155 14.92 -9.15 -14.28
CA PRO A 155 16.17 -9.70 -14.79
C PRO A 155 16.30 -9.66 -16.31
N GLN A 156 15.21 -9.58 -17.07
CA GLN A 156 15.23 -9.51 -18.53
C GLN A 156 15.62 -8.11 -19.02
N THR A 157 15.03 -7.07 -18.43
CA THR A 157 15.27 -5.67 -18.82
C THR A 157 16.42 -5.02 -18.06
N LYS A 158 16.80 -5.59 -16.90
CA LYS A 158 17.72 -5.00 -15.91
C LYS A 158 17.25 -3.64 -15.37
N ARG A 159 15.94 -3.39 -15.42
CA ARG A 159 15.31 -2.15 -14.94
C ARG A 159 14.33 -2.46 -13.82
N SER A 160 14.05 -1.45 -13.00
CA SER A 160 12.92 -1.50 -12.07
C SER A 160 11.61 -1.67 -12.84
N VAL A 161 10.61 -2.29 -12.22
CA VAL A 161 9.23 -2.30 -12.73
C VAL A 161 8.63 -0.89 -12.87
N LEU A 162 9.20 0.12 -12.22
CA LEU A 162 8.78 1.52 -12.40
C LEU A 162 9.37 2.19 -13.66
N TYR A 163 10.31 1.56 -14.35
CA TYR A 163 10.94 2.15 -15.52
C TYR A 163 9.91 2.31 -16.65
N GLY A 164 9.78 3.54 -17.18
CA GLY A 164 8.80 3.89 -18.21
C GLY A 164 7.39 4.18 -17.67
N HIS A 165 7.21 4.23 -16.34
CA HIS A 165 5.92 4.46 -15.69
C HIS A 165 5.85 5.77 -14.92
N LYS A 166 4.68 6.40 -14.96
CA LYS A 166 4.39 7.62 -14.21
C LYS A 166 3.97 7.31 -12.79
N VAL A 167 4.58 8.01 -11.83
CA VAL A 167 4.37 7.79 -10.41
C VAL A 167 4.29 9.08 -9.62
N THR A 168 3.69 9.00 -8.44
CA THR A 168 3.92 9.96 -7.35
C THR A 168 4.49 9.24 -6.14
N ALA A 169 5.36 9.91 -5.40
CA ALA A 169 6.05 9.37 -4.24
C ALA A 169 6.30 10.48 -3.21
N LEU A 170 6.55 10.11 -1.95
CA LEU A 170 6.83 11.04 -0.85
C LEU A 170 7.94 12.03 -1.22
N PRO A 171 7.62 13.33 -1.44
CA PRO A 171 8.63 14.31 -1.80
C PRO A 171 9.65 14.49 -0.66
N LYS A 172 10.91 14.76 -1.00
CA LYS A 172 11.99 15.00 -0.04
C LYS A 172 11.68 16.02 1.04
N SER A 173 10.97 17.09 0.68
CA SER A 173 10.55 18.14 1.62
C SER A 173 9.57 17.62 2.67
N LEU A 174 8.67 16.71 2.26
CA LEU A 174 7.67 16.11 3.12
C LEU A 174 8.26 15.04 4.03
N ASP A 175 9.14 14.20 3.48
CA ASP A 175 9.91 13.21 4.23
C ASP A 175 10.73 13.88 5.35
N ARG A 176 11.45 14.95 5.01
CA ARG A 176 12.22 15.75 5.99
C ARG A 176 11.33 16.47 7.01
N LEU A 177 10.09 16.83 6.65
CA LEU A 177 9.15 17.43 7.58
C LEU A 177 8.65 16.40 8.60
N GLY A 178 8.27 15.20 8.14
CA GLY A 178 7.90 14.08 8.99
C GLY A 178 9.00 13.78 10.02
N TYR A 179 10.24 13.61 9.56
CA TYR A 179 11.40 13.42 10.44
C TYR A 179 11.53 14.51 11.52
N ARG A 180 11.37 15.78 11.14
CA ARG A 180 11.49 16.90 12.10
C ARG A 180 10.38 16.88 13.14
N LEU A 181 9.15 16.55 12.73
CA LEU A 181 8.01 16.44 13.65
C LEU A 181 8.20 15.27 14.60
N ASP A 182 8.53 14.08 14.08
CA ASP A 182 8.74 12.88 14.89
C ASP A 182 9.92 13.05 15.85
N SER A 183 11.02 13.69 15.42
CA SER A 183 12.15 13.98 16.31
C SER A 183 11.80 14.92 17.47
N TRP A 184 10.78 15.78 17.31
CA TRP A 184 10.35 16.68 18.37
C TRP A 184 9.48 15.97 19.41
N PHE A 185 8.64 15.02 18.96
CA PHE A 185 7.72 14.27 19.84
C PHE A 185 8.33 13.00 20.45
N LEU A 186 9.24 12.31 19.76
CA LEU A 186 9.78 11.02 20.18
C LEU A 186 11.16 11.12 20.88
N LYS A 187 11.72 12.32 21.04
CA LYS A 187 13.06 12.61 21.63
C LYS A 187 14.26 11.86 21.01
N HIS A 188 14.04 10.95 20.05
CA HIS A 188 15.03 10.24 19.24
C HIS A 188 14.40 9.95 17.86
N GLY A 189 14.23 10.97 17.02
CA GLY A 189 13.69 10.76 15.67
C GLY A 189 14.57 9.79 14.89
N TYR A 190 13.98 8.76 14.29
CA TYR A 190 14.70 7.81 13.46
C TYR A 190 14.65 8.26 12.00
N ILE A 191 15.79 8.22 11.32
CA ILE A 191 15.86 8.30 9.85
C ILE A 191 15.86 6.86 9.36
N MET A 192 14.76 6.40 8.74
CA MET A 192 14.71 5.05 8.18
C MET A 192 15.71 4.88 7.03
N TYR A 193 15.83 5.85 6.12
CA TYR A 193 16.85 5.84 5.07
C TYR A 193 17.51 7.21 4.94
N SER A 194 18.81 7.23 4.64
CA SER A 194 19.53 8.48 4.39
C SER A 194 19.08 9.18 3.10
N SER A 195 18.62 8.40 2.12
CA SER A 195 17.91 8.86 0.91
C SER A 195 16.40 8.93 1.16
N CYS A 196 15.73 9.94 0.60
CA CYS A 196 14.26 9.99 0.66
C CYS A 196 13.63 9.12 -0.43
N VAL A 197 12.38 8.70 -0.23
CA VAL A 197 11.64 7.84 -1.18
C VAL A 197 11.68 8.37 -2.62
N ALA A 198 11.37 9.67 -2.82
CA ALA A 198 11.34 10.26 -4.15
C ALA A 198 12.71 10.21 -4.86
N GLU A 199 13.84 10.27 -4.14
CA GLU A 199 15.17 10.20 -4.76
C GLU A 199 15.43 8.80 -5.32
N GLU A 200 15.14 7.77 -4.53
CA GLU A 200 15.31 6.37 -4.95
C GLU A 200 14.34 6.02 -6.09
N VAL A 201 13.08 6.43 -5.99
CA VAL A 201 12.09 6.26 -7.06
C VAL A 201 12.55 6.96 -8.33
N CYS A 202 12.91 8.25 -8.29
CA CYS A 202 13.36 8.98 -9.48
C CYS A 202 14.60 8.36 -10.14
N ALA A 203 15.49 7.74 -9.36
CA ALA A 203 16.69 7.10 -9.89
C ALA A 203 16.41 5.87 -10.77
N CYS A 204 15.22 5.27 -10.66
CA CYS A 204 14.84 4.09 -11.43
C CYS A 204 13.86 4.36 -12.59
N LEU A 205 13.34 5.58 -12.73
CA LEU A 205 12.44 5.98 -13.82
C LEU A 205 13.19 6.16 -15.13
N GLU A 206 12.46 6.13 -16.25
CA GLU A 206 13.02 6.38 -17.58
C GLU A 206 13.30 7.88 -17.79
N HIS A 207 12.33 8.72 -17.44
CA HIS A 207 12.47 10.17 -17.52
C HIS A 207 12.19 10.82 -16.16
N PRO A 208 12.93 11.88 -15.78
CA PRO A 208 12.62 12.64 -14.56
C PRO A 208 11.18 13.21 -14.53
N GLY A 209 10.58 13.42 -15.71
CA GLY A 209 9.19 13.89 -15.85
C GLY A 209 8.12 12.83 -15.55
N ASP A 210 8.51 11.57 -15.38
CA ASP A 210 7.59 10.51 -14.98
C ASP A 210 7.26 10.57 -13.47
N TYR A 211 8.04 11.32 -12.69
CA TYR A 211 7.72 11.65 -11.31
C TYR A 211 6.87 12.91 -11.20
N SER A 212 5.73 12.80 -10.53
CA SER A 212 4.91 13.94 -10.13
C SER A 212 4.89 14.08 -8.60
N PRO A 213 5.37 15.21 -8.02
CA PRO A 213 5.32 15.44 -6.56
C PRO A 213 3.92 15.80 -6.03
N GLY A 214 2.96 15.99 -6.94
CA GLY A 214 1.64 16.54 -6.63
C GLY A 214 1.64 18.06 -6.44
N PRO A 215 0.45 18.67 -6.30
CA PRO A 215 0.29 20.11 -6.34
C PRO A 215 0.83 20.83 -5.09
N ASN A 216 0.58 20.28 -3.89
CA ASN A 216 1.12 20.73 -2.61
C ASN A 216 0.81 19.69 -1.52
N ILE A 217 1.23 19.97 -0.27
CA ILE A 217 1.04 19.08 0.88
C ILE A 217 -0.41 19.02 1.42
N PHE A 218 -1.25 20.00 1.08
CA PHE A 218 -2.62 20.10 1.59
C PHE A 218 -3.66 19.45 0.69
N ALA A 219 -3.31 19.20 -0.57
CA ALA A 219 -4.18 18.56 -1.54
C ALA A 219 -3.77 17.08 -1.67
N PRO A 220 -4.66 16.14 -1.30
CA PRO A 220 -4.43 14.71 -1.53
C PRO A 220 -4.10 14.44 -3.00
N TYR A 221 -3.18 13.50 -3.25
CA TYR A 221 -2.70 13.24 -4.60
C TYR A 221 -2.47 11.75 -4.89
N VAL A 222 -2.86 11.35 -6.09
CA VAL A 222 -2.73 10.00 -6.60
C VAL A 222 -2.39 10.06 -8.09
N VAL A 223 -1.54 9.14 -8.55
CA VAL A 223 -1.22 8.94 -9.96
C VAL A 223 -1.64 7.53 -10.35
N SER A 224 -2.25 7.39 -11.53
CA SER A 224 -2.54 6.10 -12.15
C SER A 224 -1.91 6.06 -13.53
N ASP A 225 -1.24 4.95 -13.83
CA ASP A 225 -0.59 4.70 -15.10
C ASP A 225 -0.62 3.20 -15.42
N GLY A 226 -1.40 2.81 -16.42
CA GLY A 226 -1.62 1.39 -16.73
C GLY A 226 -2.19 0.60 -15.55
N ASN A 227 -1.48 -0.46 -15.14
CA ASN A 227 -1.80 -1.31 -14.00
C ASN A 227 -1.21 -0.79 -12.67
N LEU A 228 -0.75 0.46 -12.60
CA LEU A 228 -0.11 1.03 -11.41
C LEU A 228 -0.93 2.20 -10.82
N VAL A 229 -1.10 2.21 -9.50
CA VAL A 229 -1.66 3.33 -8.72
C VAL A 229 -0.69 3.69 -7.60
N THR A 230 -0.29 4.95 -7.50
CA THR A 230 0.67 5.42 -6.49
C THR A 230 0.22 6.68 -5.78
N SER A 231 0.58 6.83 -4.49
CA SER A 231 0.29 8.00 -3.66
C SER A 231 1.41 8.27 -2.64
N ARG A 232 1.48 9.49 -2.09
CA ARG A 232 2.70 9.98 -1.43
C ARG A 232 2.86 9.57 0.02
N TRP A 233 1.77 9.46 0.79
CA TRP A 233 1.78 9.28 2.25
C TRP A 233 0.37 9.07 2.82
N TYR A 234 0.26 8.77 4.12
CA TYR A 234 -1.00 8.52 4.83
C TYR A 234 -2.11 9.58 4.63
N LEU A 235 -1.82 10.87 4.42
CA LEU A 235 -2.88 11.86 4.14
C LEU A 235 -3.49 11.71 2.74
N ASP A 236 -2.84 10.98 1.84
CA ASP A 236 -3.38 10.62 0.52
C ASP A 236 -4.18 9.30 0.58
N ALA A 237 -4.26 8.59 1.71
CA ALA A 237 -4.79 7.22 1.78
C ALA A 237 -6.23 7.07 1.28
N GLU A 238 -7.11 8.05 1.55
CA GLU A 238 -8.51 8.01 1.09
C GLU A 238 -8.61 8.14 -0.44
N VAL A 239 -7.90 9.11 -1.04
CA VAL A 239 -7.91 9.30 -2.50
C VAL A 239 -7.20 8.16 -3.23
N PHE A 240 -6.14 7.62 -2.62
CA PHE A 240 -5.45 6.42 -3.08
C PHE A 240 -6.40 5.21 -3.11
N ALA A 241 -7.07 4.93 -1.98
CA ALA A 241 -7.94 3.78 -1.83
C ALA A 241 -9.13 3.83 -2.81
N GLN A 242 -9.76 5.00 -2.96
CA GLN A 242 -10.84 5.17 -3.92
C GLN A 242 -10.34 4.97 -5.37
N ARG A 243 -9.20 5.58 -5.73
CA ARG A 243 -8.65 5.44 -7.08
C ARG A 243 -8.28 3.99 -7.39
N PHE A 244 -7.65 3.30 -6.43
CA PHE A 244 -7.31 1.89 -6.58
C PHE A 244 -8.56 1.04 -6.82
N ALA A 245 -9.62 1.24 -6.01
CA ALA A 245 -10.87 0.54 -6.18
C ALA A 245 -11.55 0.85 -7.52
N ASP A 246 -11.57 2.11 -7.95
CA ASP A 246 -12.14 2.50 -9.24
C ASP A 246 -11.43 1.77 -10.40
N VAL A 247 -10.09 1.74 -10.39
CA VAL A 247 -9.29 1.05 -11.42
C VAL A 247 -9.52 -0.45 -11.37
N LEU A 248 -9.51 -1.07 -10.19
CA LEU A 248 -9.75 -2.51 -10.04
C LEU A 248 -11.14 -2.90 -10.53
N GLN A 249 -12.16 -2.12 -10.15
CA GLN A 249 -13.53 -2.36 -10.55
C GLN A 249 -13.71 -2.27 -12.08
N GLN A 250 -13.03 -1.32 -12.74
CA GLN A 250 -13.01 -1.21 -14.19
C GLN A 250 -12.33 -2.42 -14.84
N ARG A 251 -11.18 -2.87 -14.31
CA ARG A 251 -10.47 -4.05 -14.83
C ARG A 251 -11.31 -5.32 -14.74
N ILE A 252 -11.92 -5.58 -13.58
CA ILE A 252 -12.82 -6.73 -13.40
C ILE A 252 -14.00 -6.69 -14.37
N GLN A 253 -14.51 -5.50 -14.70
CA GLN A 253 -15.62 -5.36 -15.66
C GLN A 253 -15.19 -5.58 -17.11
N MET A 254 -13.92 -5.36 -17.45
CA MET A 254 -13.38 -5.61 -18.80
C MET A 254 -12.99 -7.07 -19.03
N GLU A 255 -12.76 -7.83 -17.96
CA GLU A 255 -12.40 -9.26 -18.02
C GLU A 255 -13.63 -10.19 -18.09
N ILE A 256 -14.85 -9.67 -17.88
CA ILE A 256 -16.13 -10.37 -18.01
C ILE A 256 -16.72 -10.13 -19.41
#